data_AF-R7JCD7-F1
#
_entry.id   AF-R7JCD7-F1
#
_cell.length_a   1.000
_cell.length_b   1.000
_cell.length_c   1.000
_cell.angle_alpha   90.00
_cell.angle_beta   90.00
_cell.angle_gamma   90.00
#
_symmetry.space_group_name_H-M   'P 1'
#
loop_
_entity.id
_entity.type
_entity.pdbx_description
1 polymer ?
#
loop_
_entity_poly.entity_id
_entity_poly.type
_entity_poly.pdbx_seq_one_letter_code
_entity_poly.pdbx_strand_id
1 'polypeptide(L)'
;MEKKIVKKENISFKCKIQEIPLTRKELKNLLNYRIPCLCCGMEMLHPDIYSKLLDMEELSENAFSAIKILEPFERIMHPVERQVFNMFKSMSAKYPNKDFKELLQMKKDVHELALVKIQSIIFNKISFYRRILPKKTARQLRKLMIKTNDIIFDPEPHKPFSRRIFIHKLKNILKNIESKKLKDEILEIARRLPRSSDEVCAFVVKNARKRPSVIALNLIHPSVGTFEHLLPKCMKGMNNSLNFALECSYCNNSRHHYPLSVQIEENPFMPQNAQIQADKLISLCKKGLCKKDYITNLKDVLECLSDKIICLDLSKLDE
;
A
#
# COMPACT_ATOMS: atom_id res chain seq x y z
N MET A 1 -29.90 8.24 -18.80
CA MET A 1 -30.00 6.80 -18.43
C MET A 1 -29.59 6.62 -16.99
N GLU A 2 -30.59 6.43 -16.13
CA GLU A 2 -30.43 6.18 -14.70
C GLU A 2 -29.69 4.85 -14.48
N LYS A 3 -28.53 4.90 -13.81
CA LYS A 3 -27.88 3.68 -13.34
C LYS A 3 -28.68 3.13 -12.17
N LYS A 4 -29.53 2.13 -12.44
CA LYS A 4 -30.13 1.28 -11.42
C LYS A 4 -29.03 0.77 -10.50
N ILE A 5 -29.06 1.21 -9.24
CA ILE A 5 -28.32 0.56 -8.17
C ILE A 5 -28.98 -0.80 -8.01
N VAL A 6 -28.40 -1.82 -8.65
CA VAL A 6 -28.75 -3.20 -8.37
C VAL A 6 -28.44 -3.41 -6.90
N LYS A 7 -29.48 -3.56 -6.07
CA LYS A 7 -29.34 -4.09 -4.72
C LYS A 7 -28.61 -5.43 -4.90
N LYS A 8 -27.32 -5.48 -4.53
CA LYS A 8 -26.59 -6.75 -4.43
C LYS A 8 -27.35 -7.58 -3.41
N GLU A 9 -28.10 -8.56 -3.92
CA GLU A 9 -28.65 -9.65 -3.13
C GLU A 9 -27.56 -10.20 -2.22
N ASN A 10 -27.96 -10.65 -1.02
CA ASN A 10 -27.07 -11.27 -0.06
C ASN A 10 -26.18 -12.30 -0.76
N ILE A 11 -24.93 -11.95 -1.07
CA ILE A 11 -23.90 -12.88 -1.53
C ILE A 11 -23.56 -13.71 -0.29
N SER A 12 -24.42 -14.68 0.02
CA SER A 12 -24.08 -15.76 0.93
C SER A 12 -22.99 -16.53 0.21
N PHE A 13 -21.74 -16.37 0.65
CA PHE A 13 -20.60 -17.16 0.19
C PHE A 13 -20.89 -18.63 0.50
N LYS A 14 -21.55 -19.34 -0.41
CA LYS A 14 -21.55 -20.79 -0.45
C LYS A 14 -20.32 -21.20 -1.23
N CYS A 15 -19.14 -20.99 -0.65
CA CYS A 15 -17.98 -21.77 -1.07
C CYS A 15 -18.35 -23.24 -0.84
N LYS A 16 -18.34 -24.06 -1.89
CA LYS A 16 -18.68 -25.50 -1.79
C LYS A 16 -17.70 -26.29 -0.92
N ILE A 17 -16.57 -25.67 -0.55
CA ILE A 17 -15.52 -26.25 0.29
C ILE A 17 -15.93 -26.09 1.75
N GLN A 18 -16.25 -27.21 2.41
CA GLN A 18 -16.67 -27.23 3.82
C GLN A 18 -15.49 -27.10 4.80
N GLU A 19 -14.27 -27.42 4.36
CA GLU A 19 -13.07 -27.40 5.19
C GLU A 19 -12.11 -26.26 4.85
N ILE A 20 -11.39 -25.77 5.86
CA ILE A 20 -10.38 -24.72 5.67
C ILE A 20 -9.17 -25.35 4.96
N PRO A 21 -8.81 -24.93 3.74
CA PRO A 21 -7.80 -25.62 2.96
C PRO A 21 -6.41 -25.49 3.59
N LEU A 22 -6.06 -24.29 4.07
CA LEU A 22 -4.78 -24.04 4.74
C LEU A 22 -4.99 -23.28 6.06
N THR A 23 -4.29 -23.68 7.10
CA THR A 23 -4.13 -22.89 8.32
C THR A 23 -3.34 -21.61 8.03
N ARG A 24 -3.41 -20.63 8.93
CA ARG A 24 -2.58 -19.41 8.83
C ARG A 24 -1.09 -19.72 8.84
N LYS A 25 -0.66 -20.75 9.58
CA LYS A 25 0.74 -21.19 9.64
C LYS A 25 1.19 -21.75 8.30
N GLU A 26 0.39 -22.62 7.69
CA GLU A 26 0.70 -23.17 6.36
C GLU A 26 0.74 -22.07 5.29
N LEU A 27 -0.23 -21.13 5.28
CA LEU A 27 -0.19 -19.97 4.39
C LEU A 27 1.08 -19.12 4.57
N LYS A 28 1.48 -18.88 5.84
CA LYS A 28 2.71 -18.15 6.14
C LYS A 28 3.92 -18.87 5.56
N ASN A 29 3.99 -20.19 5.73
CA ASN A 29 5.11 -21.00 5.26
C ASN A 29 5.27 -20.97 3.74
N LEU A 30 4.21 -20.70 2.97
CA LEU A 30 4.33 -20.52 1.52
C LEU A 30 5.27 -19.36 1.16
N LEU A 31 5.34 -18.31 2.00
CA LEU A 31 6.20 -17.15 1.76
C LEU A 31 7.71 -17.50 1.79
N ASN A 32 8.10 -18.67 2.33
CA ASN A 32 9.47 -19.17 2.23
C ASN A 32 9.91 -19.41 0.77
N TYR A 33 8.95 -19.60 -0.13
CA TYR A 33 9.21 -19.93 -1.53
C TYR A 33 9.16 -18.71 -2.46
N ARG A 34 9.31 -17.49 -1.92
CA ARG A 34 9.33 -16.22 -2.68
C ARG A 34 8.07 -16.05 -3.53
N ILE A 35 6.91 -16.19 -2.89
CA ILE A 35 5.62 -15.97 -3.57
C ILE A 35 5.54 -14.52 -4.05
N PRO A 36 5.16 -14.27 -5.31
CA PRO A 36 4.93 -12.91 -5.81
C PRO A 36 3.61 -12.38 -5.25
N CYS A 37 3.55 -11.08 -4.97
CA CYS A 37 2.34 -10.41 -4.50
C CYS A 37 1.22 -10.50 -5.55
N LEU A 38 0.01 -10.87 -5.12
CA LEU A 38 -1.18 -10.97 -5.98
C LEU A 38 -1.43 -9.67 -6.76
N CYS A 39 -1.17 -8.53 -6.10
CA CYS A 39 -1.50 -7.21 -6.63
C CYS A 39 -0.38 -6.62 -7.51
N CYS A 40 0.85 -6.51 -6.99
CA CYS A 40 1.95 -5.84 -7.71
C CYS A 40 2.98 -6.78 -8.35
N GLY A 41 2.87 -8.09 -8.15
CA GLY A 41 3.79 -9.08 -8.72
C GLY A 41 5.18 -9.16 -8.06
N MET A 42 5.53 -8.21 -7.18
CA MET A 42 6.82 -8.20 -6.47
C MET A 42 6.95 -9.43 -5.56
N GLU A 43 8.14 -10.04 -5.51
CA GLU A 43 8.44 -11.09 -4.54
C GLU A 43 8.23 -10.59 -3.10
N MET A 44 7.53 -11.37 -2.28
CA MET A 44 7.26 -11.05 -0.89
C MET A 44 8.34 -11.59 0.05
N LEU A 45 8.67 -10.82 1.09
CA LEU A 45 9.52 -11.24 2.19
C LEU A 45 8.73 -12.05 3.21
N HIS A 46 9.29 -13.16 3.68
CA HIS A 46 8.71 -13.92 4.78
C HIS A 46 8.69 -13.08 6.08
N PRO A 47 7.55 -12.98 6.79
CA PRO A 47 7.41 -12.14 7.98
C PRO A 47 8.43 -12.41 9.07
N ASP A 48 8.84 -13.67 9.26
CA ASP A 48 9.84 -14.01 10.29
C ASP A 48 11.24 -13.48 9.98
N ILE A 49 11.55 -13.24 8.70
CA ILE A 49 12.81 -12.56 8.36
C ILE A 49 12.72 -11.10 8.82
N TYR A 50 11.59 -10.44 8.59
CA TYR A 50 11.36 -9.08 9.07
C TYR A 50 11.33 -9.01 10.61
N SER A 51 10.76 -10.01 11.28
CA SER A 51 10.81 -10.11 12.74
C SER A 51 12.23 -10.19 13.26
N LYS A 52 13.10 -10.97 12.63
CA LYS A 52 14.53 -11.01 13.00
C LYS A 52 15.20 -9.65 12.80
N LEU A 53 14.90 -8.96 11.71
CA LEU A 53 15.43 -7.61 11.45
C LEU A 53 14.98 -6.58 12.51
N LEU A 54 13.80 -6.73 13.11
CA LEU A 54 13.34 -5.82 14.18
C LEU A 54 14.25 -5.86 15.41
N ASP A 55 14.88 -7.02 15.66
CA ASP A 55 15.70 -7.26 16.84
C ASP A 55 17.20 -6.99 16.58
N MET A 56 17.59 -6.60 15.36
CA MET A 56 19.00 -6.31 15.01
C MET A 56 19.40 -4.89 15.42
N GLU A 57 20.28 -4.80 16.41
CA GLU A 57 20.80 -3.53 16.92
C GLU A 57 21.68 -2.80 15.89
N GLU A 58 22.34 -3.54 15.00
CA GLU A 58 23.24 -3.02 13.95
C GLU A 58 22.51 -2.12 12.96
N LEU A 59 21.18 -2.24 12.84
CA LEU A 59 20.36 -1.31 12.04
C LEU A 59 20.26 0.10 12.67
N SER A 60 20.61 0.23 13.94
CA SER A 60 20.65 1.51 14.67
C SER A 60 22.02 2.19 14.61
N GLU A 61 23.06 1.49 14.16
CA GLU A 61 24.42 2.00 14.06
C GLU A 61 24.62 2.88 12.81
N ASN A 62 25.87 2.95 12.32
CA ASN A 62 26.20 3.67 11.09
C ASN A 62 25.53 3.02 9.87
N ALA A 63 25.17 3.87 8.91
CA ALA A 63 24.47 3.45 7.71
C ALA A 63 25.30 2.49 6.84
N PHE A 64 26.63 2.60 6.87
CA PHE A 64 27.51 1.75 6.07
C PHE A 64 27.42 0.27 6.49
N SER A 65 27.43 -0.01 7.80
CA SER A 65 27.20 -1.35 8.35
C SER A 65 25.77 -1.83 8.08
N ALA A 66 24.77 -1.00 8.38
CA ALA A 66 23.37 -1.37 8.20
C ALA A 66 23.03 -1.68 6.74
N ILE A 67 23.62 -0.98 5.77
CA ILE A 67 23.43 -1.24 4.33
C ILE A 67 23.82 -2.67 3.97
N LYS A 68 24.92 -3.22 4.51
CA LYS A 68 25.34 -4.60 4.22
C LYS A 68 24.30 -5.63 4.66
N ILE A 69 23.58 -5.35 5.75
CA ILE A 69 22.48 -6.20 6.24
C ILE A 69 21.27 -6.10 5.30
N LEU A 70 20.99 -4.90 4.77
CA LEU A 70 19.82 -4.64 3.94
C LEU A 70 19.99 -4.99 2.45
N GLU A 71 21.24 -4.99 1.95
CA GLU A 71 21.58 -5.19 0.54
C GLU A 71 21.01 -6.49 -0.07
N PRO A 72 20.99 -7.64 0.64
CA PRO A 72 20.32 -8.85 0.15
C PRO A 72 18.82 -8.67 -0.18
N PHE A 73 18.18 -7.65 0.40
CA PHE A 73 16.76 -7.34 0.20
C PHE A 73 16.52 -6.24 -0.86
N GLU A 74 17.55 -5.65 -1.46
CA GLU A 74 17.40 -4.54 -2.43
C GLU A 74 16.45 -4.90 -3.59
N ARG A 75 16.53 -6.14 -4.09
CA ARG A 75 15.72 -6.61 -5.23
C ARG A 75 14.22 -6.66 -4.95
N ILE A 76 13.83 -6.77 -3.68
CA ILE A 76 12.42 -6.80 -3.28
C ILE A 76 11.92 -5.44 -2.80
N MET A 77 12.79 -4.44 -2.60
CA MET A 77 12.37 -3.10 -2.21
C MET A 77 11.47 -2.48 -3.29
N HIS A 78 10.40 -1.83 -2.85
CA HIS A 78 9.52 -1.08 -3.72
C HIS A 78 10.26 0.14 -4.34
N PRO A 79 9.76 0.72 -5.44
CA PRO A 79 10.51 1.71 -6.22
C PRO A 79 11.04 2.92 -5.43
N VAL A 80 10.24 3.45 -4.49
CA VAL A 80 10.63 4.59 -3.63
C VAL A 80 11.69 4.16 -2.63
N GLU A 81 11.44 3.05 -1.93
CA GLU A 81 12.35 2.50 -0.94
C GLU A 81 13.71 2.16 -1.56
N ARG A 82 13.72 1.56 -2.76
CA ARG A 82 14.95 1.25 -3.50
C ARG A 82 15.71 2.52 -3.92
N GLN A 83 15.01 3.57 -4.37
CA GLN A 83 15.64 4.85 -4.68
C GLN A 83 16.28 5.47 -3.43
N VAL A 84 15.58 5.44 -2.30
CA VAL A 84 16.11 5.95 -1.02
C VAL A 84 17.29 5.09 -0.54
N PHE A 85 17.21 3.76 -0.68
CA PHE A 85 18.31 2.87 -0.34
C PHE A 85 19.56 3.17 -1.18
N ASN A 86 19.41 3.36 -2.49
CA ASN A 86 20.53 3.75 -3.36
C ASN A 86 21.10 5.13 -3.01
N MET A 87 20.25 6.09 -2.62
CA MET A 87 20.71 7.35 -2.06
C MET A 87 21.57 7.10 -0.80
N PHE A 88 21.12 6.25 0.13
CA PHE A 88 21.91 5.91 1.31
C PHE A 88 23.23 5.22 0.96
N LYS A 89 23.28 4.28 0.01
CA LYS A 89 24.54 3.67 -0.45
C LYS A 89 25.56 4.70 -0.92
N SER A 90 25.09 5.68 -1.70
CA SER A 90 25.98 6.75 -2.19
C SER A 90 26.46 7.67 -1.07
N MET A 91 25.63 7.91 -0.06
CA MET A 91 25.93 8.82 1.04
C MET A 91 26.77 8.17 2.14
N SER A 92 26.52 6.91 2.48
CA SER A 92 27.30 6.17 3.48
C SER A 92 28.75 5.97 3.03
N ALA A 93 29.01 5.84 1.72
CA ALA A 93 30.36 5.82 1.18
C ALA A 93 31.12 7.14 1.44
N LYS A 94 30.42 8.27 1.41
CA LYS A 94 31.00 9.61 1.66
C LYS A 94 31.06 9.96 3.15
N TYR A 95 30.13 9.43 3.93
CA TYR A 95 29.95 9.71 5.36
C TYR A 95 29.81 8.40 6.15
N PRO A 96 30.88 7.58 6.24
CA PRO A 96 30.80 6.22 6.77
C PRO A 96 30.41 6.14 8.24
N ASN A 97 30.66 7.21 9.00
CA ASN A 97 30.35 7.28 10.43
C ASN A 97 28.92 7.72 10.74
N LYS A 98 28.13 8.08 9.71
CA LYS A 98 26.77 8.61 9.91
C LYS A 98 25.72 7.52 9.88
N ASP A 99 24.73 7.63 10.76
CA ASP A 99 23.55 6.76 10.75
C ASP A 99 22.50 7.19 9.68
N PHE A 100 21.47 6.38 9.45
CA PHE A 100 20.42 6.72 8.47
C PHE A 100 19.66 8.02 8.80
N LYS A 101 19.49 8.35 10.08
CA LYS A 101 18.77 9.57 10.49
C LYS A 101 19.60 10.80 10.14
N GLU A 102 20.89 10.82 10.46
CA GLU A 102 21.80 11.89 10.10
C GLU A 102 21.87 12.08 8.58
N LEU A 103 21.97 10.98 7.82
CA LEU A 103 21.98 11.05 6.35
C LEU A 103 20.67 11.63 5.79
N LEU A 104 19.51 11.27 6.36
CA LEU A 104 18.23 11.89 5.95
C LEU A 104 18.15 13.36 6.34
N GLN A 105 18.66 13.75 7.52
CA GLN A 105 18.67 15.14 7.96
C GLN A 105 19.44 16.04 6.99
N MET A 106 20.56 15.56 6.45
CA MET A 106 21.33 16.28 5.42
C MET A 106 20.56 16.51 4.11
N LYS A 107 19.51 15.74 3.86
CA LYS A 107 18.65 15.83 2.67
C LYS A 107 17.30 16.48 2.96
N LYS A 108 16.95 16.65 4.24
CA LYS A 108 15.61 17.03 4.66
C LYS A 108 15.14 18.31 3.98
N ASP A 109 15.90 19.38 4.05
CA ASP A 109 15.43 20.71 3.63
C ASP A 109 15.15 20.79 2.11
N VAL A 110 16.03 20.19 1.31
CA VAL A 110 15.86 20.14 -0.16
C VAL A 110 14.61 19.33 -0.53
N HIS A 111 14.40 18.18 0.11
CA HIS A 111 13.23 17.35 -0.13
C HIS A 111 11.95 17.95 0.45
N GLU A 112 12.01 18.65 1.58
CA GLU A 112 10.88 19.37 2.18
C GLU A 112 10.39 20.48 1.25
N LEU A 113 11.31 21.29 0.71
CA LEU A 113 10.97 22.31 -0.28
C LEU A 113 10.33 21.71 -1.54
N ALA A 114 10.88 20.60 -2.06
CA ALA A 114 10.31 19.90 -3.22
C ALA A 114 8.91 19.34 -2.91
N LEU A 115 8.72 18.74 -1.73
CA LEU A 115 7.45 18.19 -1.29
C LEU A 115 6.38 19.28 -1.17
N VAL A 116 6.72 20.43 -0.58
CA VAL A 116 5.83 21.60 -0.46
C VAL A 116 5.39 22.09 -1.84
N LYS A 117 6.30 22.13 -2.84
CA LYS A 117 5.96 22.50 -4.22
C LYS A 117 4.94 21.52 -4.83
N ILE A 118 5.18 20.21 -4.71
CA ILE A 118 4.26 19.17 -5.19
C ILE A 118 2.87 19.31 -4.54
N GLN A 119 2.83 19.46 -3.23
CA GLN A 119 1.59 19.59 -2.46
C GLN A 119 0.83 20.88 -2.82
N SER A 120 1.54 22.01 -2.97
CA SER A 120 0.97 23.31 -3.31
C SER A 120 0.24 23.29 -4.66
N ILE A 121 0.78 22.58 -5.67
CA ILE A 121 0.11 22.41 -6.97
C ILE A 121 -1.26 21.73 -6.79
N ILE A 122 -1.32 20.70 -5.95
CA ILE A 122 -2.55 19.95 -5.69
C ILE A 122 -3.54 20.79 -4.88
N PHE A 123 -3.08 21.46 -3.83
CA PHE A 123 -3.94 22.33 -3.01
C PHE A 123 -4.50 23.50 -3.82
N ASN A 124 -3.71 24.08 -4.73
CA ASN A 124 -4.18 25.13 -5.63
C ASN A 124 -5.30 24.62 -6.55
N LYS A 125 -5.14 23.42 -7.14
CA LYS A 125 -6.20 22.77 -7.95
C LYS A 125 -7.50 22.59 -7.14
N ILE A 126 -7.41 22.10 -5.91
CA ILE A 126 -8.58 21.96 -5.02
C ILE A 126 -9.19 23.33 -4.68
N SER A 127 -8.34 24.32 -4.42
CA SER A 127 -8.75 25.69 -4.03
C SER A 127 -9.55 26.41 -5.13
N PHE A 128 -9.32 26.10 -6.41
CA PHE A 128 -10.09 26.66 -7.53
C PHE A 128 -11.57 26.28 -7.50
N TYR A 129 -11.92 25.09 -6.97
CA TYR A 129 -13.31 24.66 -6.87
C TYR A 129 -14.18 25.55 -6.00
N ARG A 130 -13.58 26.38 -5.12
CA ARG A 130 -14.33 27.38 -4.33
C ARG A 130 -15.17 28.33 -5.18
N ARG A 131 -14.82 28.53 -6.46
CA ARG A 131 -15.55 29.40 -7.40
C ARG A 131 -16.92 28.84 -7.81
N ILE A 132 -17.09 27.53 -7.77
CA ILE A 132 -18.31 26.83 -8.21
C ILE A 132 -19.03 26.09 -7.09
N LEU A 133 -18.46 26.08 -5.87
CA LEU A 133 -19.07 25.47 -4.70
C LEU A 133 -20.06 26.41 -4.01
N PRO A 134 -21.10 25.88 -3.33
CA PRO A 134 -22.00 26.67 -2.51
C PRO A 134 -21.24 27.51 -1.47
N LYS A 135 -21.72 28.74 -1.20
CA LYS A 135 -21.01 29.73 -0.34
C LYS A 135 -20.52 29.15 1.00
N LYS A 136 -21.35 28.37 1.69
CA LYS A 136 -21.00 27.73 2.97
C LYS A 136 -19.84 26.75 2.82
N THR A 137 -19.91 25.87 1.83
CA THR A 137 -18.89 24.86 1.51
C THR A 137 -17.59 25.52 1.03
N ALA A 138 -17.67 26.53 0.17
CA ALA A 138 -16.52 27.30 -0.30
C ALA A 138 -15.76 27.96 0.86
N ARG A 139 -16.49 28.53 1.84
CA ARG A 139 -15.90 29.12 3.07
C ARG A 139 -15.21 28.07 3.93
N GLN A 140 -15.83 26.90 4.11
CA GLN A 140 -15.22 25.80 4.86
C GLN A 140 -13.96 25.27 4.16
N LEU A 141 -14.00 25.11 2.84
CA LEU A 141 -12.85 24.70 2.04
C LEU A 141 -11.71 25.73 2.15
N ARG A 142 -12.01 27.03 2.08
CA ARG A 142 -11.01 28.09 2.30
C ARG A 142 -10.35 27.98 3.67
N LYS A 143 -11.13 27.77 4.74
CA LYS A 143 -10.59 27.59 6.09
C LYS A 143 -9.69 26.35 6.19
N LEU A 144 -10.03 25.26 5.50
CA LEU A 144 -9.19 24.08 5.44
C LEU A 144 -7.86 24.38 4.71
N MET A 145 -7.91 25.04 3.54
CA MET A 145 -6.71 25.36 2.77
C MET A 145 -5.75 26.28 3.53
N ILE A 146 -6.26 27.31 4.21
CA ILE A 146 -5.44 28.22 5.03
C ILE A 146 -4.71 27.41 6.11
N LYS A 147 -5.46 26.67 6.93
CA LYS A 147 -4.86 25.83 7.98
C LYS A 147 -3.87 24.80 7.44
N THR A 148 -4.10 24.27 6.25
CA THR A 148 -3.18 23.33 5.61
C THR A 148 -1.90 24.03 5.17
N ASN A 149 -2.01 25.19 4.52
CA ASN A 149 -0.85 26.00 4.14
C ASN A 149 -0.03 26.40 5.37
N ASP A 150 -0.67 26.87 6.43
CA ASP A 150 0.00 27.23 7.67
C ASP A 150 0.86 26.07 8.21
N ILE A 151 0.37 24.82 8.11
CA ILE A 151 1.11 23.63 8.56
C ILE A 151 2.26 23.24 7.61
N ILE A 152 2.06 23.33 6.29
CA ILE A 152 3.08 22.85 5.33
C ILE A 152 4.22 23.84 5.08
N PHE A 153 4.00 25.13 5.37
CA PHE A 153 5.03 26.16 5.28
C PHE A 153 5.70 26.47 6.63
N ASP A 154 5.18 25.91 7.73
CA ASP A 154 5.83 25.94 9.03
C ASP A 154 7.01 24.94 9.04
N PRO A 155 8.25 25.39 9.33
CA PRO A 155 9.41 24.51 9.41
C PRO A 155 9.35 23.55 10.62
N GLU A 156 8.62 23.92 11.68
CA GLU A 156 8.49 23.17 12.92
C GLU A 156 7.04 23.03 13.39
N PRO A 157 6.17 22.42 12.56
CA PRO A 157 4.77 22.36 12.88
C PRO A 157 4.55 21.47 14.11
N HIS A 158 3.81 21.99 15.09
CA HIS A 158 3.43 21.24 16.29
C HIS A 158 2.82 19.86 15.94
N LYS A 159 2.07 19.78 14.83
CA LYS A 159 1.63 18.52 14.23
C LYS A 159 1.93 18.53 12.72
N PRO A 160 2.69 17.56 12.20
CA PRO A 160 2.99 17.50 10.78
C PRO A 160 1.73 17.27 9.95
N PHE A 161 1.77 17.71 8.68
CA PHE A 161 0.68 17.48 7.75
C PHE A 161 0.35 15.98 7.63
N SER A 162 -0.94 15.66 7.68
CA SER A 162 -1.45 14.30 7.49
C SER A 162 -2.45 14.26 6.35
N ARG A 163 -2.06 13.62 5.25
CA ARG A 163 -2.92 13.36 4.09
C ARG A 163 -4.25 12.72 4.48
N ARG A 164 -4.23 11.73 5.39
CA ARG A 164 -5.46 11.05 5.85
C ARG A 164 -6.41 12.01 6.55
N ILE A 165 -5.90 12.84 7.46
CA ILE A 165 -6.70 13.82 8.20
C ILE A 165 -7.26 14.88 7.22
N PHE A 166 -6.44 15.35 6.29
CA PHE A 166 -6.85 16.29 5.26
C PHE A 166 -8.00 15.75 4.40
N ILE A 167 -7.84 14.56 3.82
CA ILE A 167 -8.86 13.93 2.97
C ILE A 167 -10.15 13.69 3.76
N HIS A 168 -10.05 13.27 5.03
CA HIS A 168 -11.25 13.10 5.87
C HIS A 168 -11.98 14.42 6.11
N LYS A 169 -11.26 15.49 6.47
CA LYS A 169 -11.84 16.83 6.62
C LYS A 169 -12.46 17.32 5.31
N LEU A 170 -11.80 17.09 4.18
CA LEU A 170 -12.31 17.43 2.86
C LEU A 170 -13.61 16.67 2.55
N LYS A 171 -13.65 15.34 2.75
CA LYS A 171 -14.87 14.53 2.59
C LYS A 171 -16.04 15.08 3.41
N ASN A 172 -15.79 15.49 4.66
CA ASN A 172 -16.83 16.06 5.52
C ASN A 172 -17.35 17.41 5.00
N ILE A 173 -16.47 18.28 4.48
CA ILE A 173 -16.88 19.55 3.86
C ILE A 173 -17.73 19.30 2.61
N LEU A 174 -17.36 18.31 1.80
CA LEU A 174 -18.03 17.99 0.55
C LEU A 174 -19.33 17.18 0.76
N LYS A 175 -19.62 16.67 1.97
CA LYS A 175 -20.71 15.71 2.24
C LYS A 175 -22.07 16.11 1.65
N ASN A 176 -22.43 17.40 1.78
CA ASN A 176 -23.74 17.91 1.39
C ASN A 176 -23.80 18.54 -0.02
N ILE A 177 -22.76 18.39 -0.84
CA ILE A 177 -22.82 18.83 -2.25
C ILE A 177 -23.73 17.88 -3.04
N GLU A 178 -24.68 18.39 -3.81
CA GLU A 178 -25.59 17.55 -4.60
C GLU A 178 -24.85 16.82 -5.73
N SER A 179 -23.97 17.51 -6.45
CA SER A 179 -23.21 16.92 -7.57
C SER A 179 -22.18 15.89 -7.08
N LYS A 180 -22.50 14.61 -7.32
CA LYS A 180 -21.58 13.48 -7.08
C LYS A 180 -20.32 13.59 -7.94
N LYS A 181 -20.46 13.93 -9.22
CA LYS A 181 -19.33 14.12 -10.14
C LYS A 181 -18.31 15.13 -9.58
N LEU A 182 -18.81 16.28 -9.11
CA LEU A 182 -17.96 17.33 -8.53
C LEU A 182 -17.24 16.85 -7.25
N LYS A 183 -17.95 16.12 -6.38
CA LYS A 183 -17.35 15.50 -5.17
C LYS A 183 -16.22 14.56 -5.56
N ASP A 184 -16.47 13.67 -6.52
CA ASP A 184 -15.53 12.64 -6.93
C ASP A 184 -14.29 13.26 -7.58
N GLU A 185 -14.45 14.28 -8.44
CA GLU A 185 -13.35 15.03 -9.05
C GLU A 185 -12.43 15.71 -8.01
N ILE A 186 -13.02 16.42 -7.03
CA ILE A 186 -12.24 17.08 -5.97
C ILE A 186 -11.49 16.05 -5.12
N LEU A 187 -12.17 14.96 -4.75
CA LEU A 187 -11.56 13.89 -3.97
C LEU A 187 -10.46 13.19 -4.74
N GLU A 188 -10.60 13.02 -6.04
CA GLU A 188 -9.60 12.40 -6.89
C GLU A 188 -8.32 13.25 -6.99
N ILE A 189 -8.46 14.56 -7.12
CA ILE A 189 -7.31 15.47 -7.03
C ILE A 189 -6.63 15.33 -5.66
N ALA A 190 -7.40 15.27 -4.56
CA ALA A 190 -6.84 15.09 -3.23
C ALA A 190 -6.16 13.72 -3.02
N ARG A 191 -6.62 12.66 -3.71
CA ARG A 191 -5.97 11.34 -3.65
C ARG A 191 -4.56 11.37 -4.24
N ARG A 192 -4.27 12.27 -5.18
CA ARG A 192 -2.93 12.46 -5.77
C ARG A 192 -1.92 13.09 -4.82
N LEU A 193 -2.31 13.51 -3.62
CA LEU A 193 -1.36 13.96 -2.60
C LEU A 193 -0.33 12.87 -2.30
N PRO A 194 0.97 13.21 -2.26
CA PRO A 194 2.05 12.24 -2.17
C PRO A 194 1.97 11.43 -0.88
N ARG A 195 2.35 10.16 -0.97
CA ARG A 195 2.55 9.23 0.14
C ARG A 195 4.04 8.89 0.21
N SER A 196 4.51 8.50 1.39
CA SER A 196 5.90 8.00 1.52
C SER A 196 6.18 6.74 0.71
N SER A 197 5.14 6.10 0.18
CA SER A 197 5.21 4.85 -0.58
C SER A 197 5.22 5.09 -2.09
N ASP A 198 4.95 6.31 -2.56
CA ASP A 198 4.96 6.66 -3.98
C ASP A 198 5.76 7.93 -4.31
N GLU A 199 6.33 8.61 -3.31
CA GLU A 199 7.15 9.80 -3.51
C GLU A 199 8.34 9.85 -2.52
N VAL A 200 9.54 10.06 -3.06
CA VAL A 200 10.82 10.04 -2.32
C VAL A 200 10.92 11.18 -1.32
N CYS A 201 10.53 12.41 -1.67
CA CYS A 201 10.54 13.53 -0.74
C CYS A 201 9.61 13.29 0.46
N ALA A 202 8.44 12.72 0.24
CA ALA A 202 7.50 12.32 1.28
C ALA A 202 8.07 11.20 2.15
N PHE A 203 8.84 10.27 1.59
CA PHE A 203 9.60 9.29 2.37
C PHE A 203 10.64 9.98 3.26
N VAL A 204 11.50 10.82 2.67
CA VAL A 204 12.58 11.52 3.38
C VAL A 204 12.02 12.34 4.53
N VAL A 205 11.05 13.23 4.27
CA VAL A 205 10.47 14.13 5.28
C VAL A 205 9.77 13.35 6.41
N LYS A 206 9.00 12.30 6.07
CA LYS A 206 8.32 11.47 7.07
C LYS A 206 9.28 10.71 7.97
N ASN A 207 10.42 10.28 7.43
CA ASN A 207 11.37 9.41 8.12
C ASN A 207 12.53 10.15 8.79
N ALA A 208 12.81 11.41 8.43
CA ALA A 208 13.94 12.18 8.95
C ALA A 208 13.93 12.40 10.48
N ARG A 209 12.77 12.27 11.14
CA ARG A 209 12.65 12.37 12.61
C ARG A 209 12.64 11.01 13.32
N LYS A 210 12.67 9.90 12.58
CA LYS A 210 12.61 8.55 13.15
C LYS A 210 13.98 8.06 13.58
N ARG A 211 14.00 6.99 14.40
CA ARG A 211 15.22 6.29 14.79
C ARG A 211 15.84 5.59 13.57
N PRO A 212 17.18 5.43 13.49
CA PRO A 212 17.85 4.83 12.34
C PRO A 212 17.33 3.42 11.99
N SER A 213 17.14 2.54 12.97
CA SER A 213 16.56 1.21 12.77
C SER A 213 15.17 1.26 12.16
N VAL A 214 14.31 2.19 12.61
CA VAL A 214 12.98 2.37 12.03
C VAL A 214 13.06 2.85 10.58
N ILE A 215 14.05 3.69 10.24
CA ILE A 215 14.28 4.12 8.85
C ILE A 215 14.70 2.93 7.99
N ALA A 216 15.67 2.13 8.47
CA ALA A 216 16.13 0.90 7.83
C ALA A 216 14.96 -0.05 7.52
N LEU A 217 14.14 -0.34 8.52
CA LEU A 217 12.99 -1.25 8.42
C LEU A 217 11.92 -0.74 7.45
N ASN A 218 11.71 0.58 7.35
CA ASN A 218 10.75 1.14 6.40
C ASN A 218 11.16 0.93 4.93
N LEU A 219 12.42 0.62 4.64
CA LEU A 219 12.87 0.29 3.28
C LEU A 219 12.40 -1.11 2.83
N ILE A 220 12.18 -2.02 3.78
CA ILE A 220 11.87 -3.43 3.52
C ILE A 220 10.43 -3.77 3.86
N HIS A 221 9.86 -3.15 4.91
CA HIS A 221 8.52 -3.44 5.40
C HIS A 221 7.44 -3.51 4.30
N PRO A 222 7.42 -2.62 3.28
CA PRO A 222 6.44 -2.69 2.19
C PRO A 222 6.39 -4.04 1.47
N SER A 223 7.52 -4.75 1.41
CA SER A 223 7.66 -6.04 0.71
C SER A 223 7.30 -7.24 1.60
N VAL A 224 7.06 -7.04 2.90
CA VAL A 224 6.69 -8.12 3.83
C VAL A 224 5.36 -8.73 3.39
N GLY A 225 5.32 -10.06 3.25
CA GLY A 225 4.13 -10.79 2.89
C GLY A 225 3.09 -10.76 4.00
N THR A 226 1.83 -10.62 3.62
CA THR A 226 0.66 -10.55 4.49
C THR A 226 -0.47 -11.39 3.91
N PHE A 227 -1.55 -11.54 4.68
CA PHE A 227 -2.77 -12.20 4.23
C PHE A 227 -3.85 -11.15 4.07
N GLU A 228 -4.37 -11.01 2.86
CA GLU A 228 -5.39 -10.02 2.54
C GLU A 228 -6.77 -10.68 2.42
N HIS A 229 -7.77 -10.09 3.08
CA HIS A 229 -9.17 -10.53 3.03
C HIS A 229 -9.79 -10.16 1.67
N LEU A 230 -9.90 -11.10 0.73
CA LEU A 230 -10.46 -10.84 -0.60
C LEU A 230 -11.86 -10.20 -0.54
N LEU A 231 -12.73 -10.67 0.35
CA LEU A 231 -13.91 -9.93 0.82
C LEU A 231 -13.56 -9.24 2.15
N PRO A 232 -13.65 -7.90 2.26
CA PRO A 232 -13.32 -7.20 3.50
C PRO A 232 -14.16 -7.67 4.70
N LYS A 233 -13.58 -7.66 5.91
CA LYS A 233 -14.26 -8.07 7.15
C LYS A 233 -15.54 -7.26 7.42
N CYS A 234 -15.56 -5.97 7.11
CA CYS A 234 -16.75 -5.12 7.25
C CYS A 234 -17.90 -5.53 6.30
N MET A 235 -17.60 -6.33 5.28
CA MET A 235 -18.56 -6.94 4.35
C MET A 235 -18.82 -8.42 4.68
N LYS A 236 -18.56 -8.84 5.93
CA LYS A 236 -18.73 -10.22 6.43
C LYS A 236 -17.78 -11.24 5.78
N GLY A 237 -16.63 -10.82 5.27
CA GLY A 237 -15.61 -11.74 4.77
C GLY A 237 -15.07 -12.67 5.84
N MET A 238 -14.84 -13.93 5.48
CA MET A 238 -14.28 -14.93 6.38
C MET A 238 -12.84 -14.59 6.78
N ASN A 239 -12.42 -15.04 7.96
CA ASN A 239 -11.11 -14.74 8.53
C ASN A 239 -10.16 -15.96 8.47
N ASN A 240 -10.14 -16.65 7.33
CA ASN A 240 -9.37 -17.87 7.09
C ASN A 240 -8.97 -17.96 5.60
N SER A 241 -8.28 -19.04 5.23
CA SER A 241 -7.75 -19.24 3.87
C SER A 241 -8.79 -19.33 2.76
N LEU A 242 -10.08 -19.55 3.07
CA LEU A 242 -11.16 -19.48 2.07
C LEU A 242 -11.32 -18.05 1.52
N ASN A 243 -10.85 -17.04 2.24
CA ASN A 243 -10.97 -15.63 1.87
C ASN A 243 -9.62 -14.91 1.87
N PHE A 244 -8.49 -15.63 1.93
CA PHE A 244 -7.16 -15.02 1.94
C PHE A 244 -6.43 -15.18 0.61
N ALA A 245 -5.88 -14.07 0.13
CA ALA A 245 -4.79 -14.06 -0.84
C ALA A 245 -3.50 -13.57 -0.19
N LEU A 246 -2.36 -13.92 -0.79
CA LEU A 246 -1.05 -13.46 -0.34
C LEU A 246 -0.72 -12.12 -1.02
N GLU A 247 -0.53 -11.07 -0.23
CA GLU A 247 -0.17 -9.73 -0.70
C GLU A 247 0.95 -9.11 0.12
N CYS A 248 1.77 -8.26 -0.49
CA CYS A 248 2.76 -7.49 0.26
C CYS A 248 2.07 -6.39 1.09
N SER A 249 2.72 -5.99 2.19
CA SER A 249 2.25 -4.93 3.07
C SER A 249 1.94 -3.62 2.33
N TYR A 250 2.67 -3.31 1.25
CA TYR A 250 2.38 -2.15 0.41
C TYR A 250 0.96 -2.18 -0.16
N CYS A 251 0.63 -3.25 -0.89
CA CYS A 251 -0.64 -3.42 -1.58
C CYS A 251 -1.79 -3.55 -0.59
N ASN A 252 -1.60 -4.36 0.45
CA ASN A 252 -2.60 -4.54 1.50
C ASN A 252 -2.95 -3.20 2.18
N ASN A 253 -1.94 -2.43 2.62
CA ASN A 253 -2.18 -1.14 3.28
C ASN A 253 -2.86 -0.10 2.36
N SER A 254 -2.67 -0.20 1.05
CA SER A 254 -3.30 0.69 0.07
C SER A 254 -4.79 0.41 -0.14
N ARG A 255 -5.21 -0.85 0.01
CA ARG A 255 -6.57 -1.33 -0.28
C ARG A 255 -7.63 -0.84 0.72
N HIS A 256 -7.25 -0.65 1.99
CA HIS A 256 -8.16 -0.24 3.07
C HIS A 256 -9.35 -1.21 3.29
N HIS A 257 -10.57 -0.79 2.95
CA HIS A 257 -11.81 -1.59 3.04
C HIS A 257 -12.53 -1.62 1.69
N TYR A 258 -11.81 -1.27 0.61
CA TYR A 258 -12.38 -1.24 -0.73
C TYR A 258 -12.57 -2.66 -1.27
N PRO A 259 -13.64 -2.88 -2.07
CA PRO A 259 -13.82 -4.15 -2.75
C PRO A 259 -12.69 -4.42 -3.74
N LEU A 260 -12.52 -5.69 -4.12
CA LEU A 260 -11.47 -6.13 -5.05
C LEU A 260 -11.50 -5.36 -6.38
N SER A 261 -12.68 -5.04 -6.92
CA SER A 261 -12.81 -4.27 -8.17
C SER A 261 -12.09 -2.92 -8.14
N VAL A 262 -12.19 -2.18 -7.03
CA VAL A 262 -11.49 -0.89 -6.87
C VAL A 262 -9.98 -1.09 -6.77
N GLN A 263 -9.53 -2.19 -6.15
CA GLN A 263 -8.11 -2.52 -6.09
C GLN A 263 -7.53 -2.82 -7.48
N ILE A 264 -8.30 -3.50 -8.34
CA ILE A 264 -7.93 -3.76 -9.74
C ILE A 264 -7.86 -2.46 -10.54
N GLU A 265 -8.80 -1.53 -10.33
CA GLU A 265 -8.75 -0.20 -10.96
C GLU A 265 -7.47 0.56 -10.59
N GLU A 266 -7.04 0.47 -9.33
CA GLU A 266 -5.78 1.08 -8.85
C GLU A 266 -4.52 0.29 -9.28
N ASN A 267 -4.67 -1.00 -9.61
CA ASN A 267 -3.56 -1.88 -10.01
C ASN A 267 -3.96 -2.69 -11.27
N PRO A 268 -3.94 -2.08 -12.46
CA PRO A 268 -4.48 -2.71 -13.68
C PRO A 268 -3.77 -4.01 -14.10
N PHE A 269 -2.54 -4.25 -13.62
CA PHE A 269 -1.78 -5.48 -13.86
C PHE A 269 -2.08 -6.61 -12.85
N MET A 270 -2.98 -6.37 -11.89
CA MET A 270 -3.37 -7.35 -10.87
C MET A 270 -3.88 -8.67 -11.47
N PRO A 271 -4.67 -8.71 -12.58
CA PRO A 271 -5.05 -9.98 -13.19
C PRO A 271 -3.85 -10.83 -13.64
N GLN A 272 -2.86 -10.22 -14.29
CA GLN A 272 -1.64 -10.90 -14.72
C GLN A 272 -0.80 -11.34 -13.51
N ASN A 273 -0.66 -10.47 -12.51
CA ASN A 273 0.08 -10.80 -11.28
C ASN A 273 -0.58 -11.92 -10.46
N ALA A 274 -1.92 -11.96 -10.44
CA ALA A 274 -2.67 -13.03 -9.82
C ALA A 274 -2.40 -14.38 -10.52
N GLN A 275 -2.30 -14.41 -11.86
CA GLN A 275 -1.89 -15.61 -12.58
C GLN A 275 -0.46 -16.02 -12.24
N ILE A 276 0.49 -15.08 -12.18
CA ILE A 276 1.88 -15.38 -11.80
C ILE A 276 1.95 -15.99 -10.39
N GLN A 277 1.15 -15.47 -9.45
CA GLN A 277 1.02 -16.08 -8.11
C GLN A 277 0.40 -17.48 -8.19
N ALA A 278 -0.66 -17.67 -8.95
CA ALA A 278 -1.32 -18.97 -9.13
C ALA A 278 -0.35 -20.01 -9.71
N ASP A 279 0.41 -19.67 -10.75
CA ASP A 279 1.42 -20.55 -11.35
C ASP A 279 2.49 -20.97 -10.34
N LYS A 280 2.92 -20.04 -9.49
CA LYS A 280 3.85 -20.34 -8.40
C LYS A 280 3.24 -21.30 -7.37
N LEU A 281 1.97 -21.10 -7.01
CA LEU A 281 1.25 -21.99 -6.09
C LEU A 281 1.03 -23.37 -6.71
N ILE A 282 0.71 -23.47 -8.00
CA ILE A 282 0.61 -24.73 -8.75
C ILE A 282 1.94 -25.50 -8.67
N SER A 283 3.06 -24.82 -8.94
CA SER A 283 4.40 -25.41 -8.82
C SER A 283 4.69 -25.96 -7.41
N LEU A 284 4.20 -25.30 -6.36
CA LEU A 284 4.33 -25.78 -4.99
C LEU A 284 3.36 -26.92 -4.68
N CYS A 285 2.16 -26.91 -5.25
CA CYS A 285 1.19 -27.99 -5.13
C CYS A 285 1.75 -29.30 -5.70
N LYS A 286 2.38 -29.24 -6.89
CA LYS A 286 3.05 -30.41 -7.50
C LYS A 286 4.19 -30.98 -6.65
N LYS A 287 4.74 -30.20 -5.72
CA LYS A 287 5.78 -30.62 -4.76
C LYS A 287 5.22 -31.06 -3.41
N GLY A 288 3.89 -31.10 -3.24
CA GLY A 288 3.24 -31.41 -1.97
C GLY A 288 3.35 -30.29 -0.92
N LEU A 289 3.71 -29.07 -1.32
CA LEU A 289 3.95 -27.92 -0.43
C LEU A 289 2.76 -26.96 -0.35
N CYS A 290 1.76 -27.12 -1.21
CA CYS A 290 0.51 -26.36 -1.22
C CYS A 290 -0.65 -27.31 -1.50
N LYS A 291 -1.87 -26.96 -1.09
CA LYS A 291 -3.06 -27.79 -1.34
C LYS A 291 -3.82 -27.31 -2.56
N LYS A 292 -4.22 -28.26 -3.41
CA LYS A 292 -5.04 -28.03 -4.61
C LYS A 292 -6.31 -27.24 -4.30
N ASP A 293 -6.96 -27.56 -3.19
CA ASP A 293 -8.20 -26.89 -2.75
C ASP A 293 -8.02 -25.40 -2.49
N TYR A 294 -6.86 -24.98 -1.98
CA TYR A 294 -6.58 -23.55 -1.78
C TYR A 294 -6.52 -22.81 -3.11
N ILE A 295 -5.84 -23.38 -4.11
CA ILE A 295 -5.66 -22.77 -5.43
C ILE A 295 -7.00 -22.70 -6.18
N THR A 296 -7.78 -23.78 -6.11
CA THR A 296 -9.12 -23.86 -6.71
C THR A 296 -10.06 -22.83 -6.07
N ASN A 297 -10.07 -22.76 -4.73
CA ASN A 297 -10.81 -21.74 -3.99
C ASN A 297 -10.40 -20.31 -4.39
N LEU A 298 -9.10 -20.07 -4.47
CA LEU A 298 -8.56 -18.75 -4.83
C LEU A 298 -9.07 -18.30 -6.21
N LYS A 299 -9.08 -19.20 -7.20
CA LYS A 299 -9.68 -18.94 -8.52
C LYS A 299 -11.15 -18.55 -8.40
N ASP A 300 -11.97 -19.38 -7.76
CA ASP A 300 -13.42 -19.16 -7.68
C ASP A 300 -13.77 -17.84 -6.98
N VAL A 301 -13.07 -17.53 -5.89
CA VAL A 301 -13.28 -16.29 -5.12
C VAL A 301 -12.82 -15.07 -5.90
N LEU A 302 -11.68 -15.12 -6.58
CA LEU A 302 -11.19 -14.02 -7.41
C LEU A 302 -12.11 -13.78 -8.61
N GLU A 303 -12.52 -14.82 -9.32
CA GLU A 303 -13.43 -14.70 -10.47
C GLU A 303 -14.76 -14.07 -10.05
N CYS A 304 -15.33 -14.51 -8.93
CA CYS A 304 -16.56 -13.97 -8.38
C CYS A 304 -16.43 -12.51 -7.93
N LEU A 305 -15.43 -12.19 -7.11
CA LEU A 305 -15.28 -10.86 -6.51
C LEU A 305 -14.74 -9.79 -7.47
N SER A 306 -14.09 -10.22 -8.55
CA SER A 306 -13.60 -9.33 -9.60
C SER A 306 -14.59 -9.10 -10.74
N ASP A 307 -15.81 -9.66 -10.65
CA ASP A 307 -16.79 -9.65 -11.74
C ASP A 307 -16.19 -10.21 -13.05
N LYS A 308 -15.45 -11.34 -12.95
CA LYS A 308 -14.75 -12.04 -14.05
C LYS A 308 -13.60 -11.27 -14.71
N ILE A 309 -13.05 -10.26 -14.05
CA ILE A 309 -11.83 -9.58 -14.53
C ILE A 309 -10.59 -10.44 -14.26
N ILE A 310 -10.55 -11.17 -13.15
CA ILE A 310 -9.48 -12.11 -12.81
C ILE A 310 -10.02 -13.54 -13.01
N CYS A 311 -9.57 -14.19 -14.08
CA CYS A 311 -9.91 -15.57 -14.40
C CYS A 311 -8.61 -16.39 -14.43
N LEU A 312 -8.33 -17.11 -13.34
CA LEU A 312 -7.10 -17.89 -13.25
C LEU A 312 -7.17 -19.16 -14.11
N ASP A 313 -6.14 -19.37 -14.92
CA ASP A 313 -5.90 -20.62 -15.62
C ASP A 313 -5.21 -21.61 -14.66
N LEU A 314 -5.85 -22.76 -14.44
CA LEU A 314 -5.36 -23.84 -13.59
C LEU A 314 -5.13 -25.12 -14.39
N SER A 315 -5.06 -25.07 -15.72
CA SER A 315 -4.82 -26.23 -16.60
C SER A 315 -3.64 -27.09 -16.13
N LYS A 316 -2.55 -26.44 -15.74
CA LYS A 316 -1.32 -27.07 -15.22
C LYS A 316 -1.48 -27.75 -13.86
N LEU A 317 -2.61 -27.61 -13.16
CA LEU A 317 -2.80 -28.15 -11.81
C LEU A 317 -3.03 -29.66 -11.81
N ASP A 318 -3.54 -30.20 -12.92
CA ASP A 318 -3.87 -31.63 -13.10
C ASP A 318 -2.87 -32.39 -13.99
N GLU A 319 -1.88 -31.70 -14.55
CA GLU A 319 -0.73 -32.26 -15.26
C GLU A 319 0.35 -32.81 -14.33
#